data_AF-A0A8H3CFY5-F1
#
_entry.id   AF-A0A8H3CFY5-F1
#
_cell.length_a   1.000
_cell.length_b   1.000
_cell.length_c   1.000
_cell.angle_alpha   90.00
_cell.angle_beta   90.00
_cell.angle_gamma   90.00
#
_symmetry.space_group_name_H-M   'P 1'
#
loop_
_entity.id
_entity.type
_entity.pdbx_description
1 polymer ?
#
loop_
_entity_poly.entity_id
_entity_poly.type
_entity_poly.pdbx_seq_one_letter_code
_entity_poly.pdbx_strand_id
1 'polypeptide(L)'
;MYACCLCSKFATRLHVLMQCVSALAGGHVSMRQINDSIDVLNEDYGPAGFHFNLVNITYITNQTWFDRPNSNPNNTYQTEMKAALRQGDAGTLNIYSTNLTLSNLLGYATFPYSYQYKPKDDGVVFRYSSVPGGTERSYNLGKTLTHEVGHWFGLYHTFQGGCDGNGDEVWDTPAQLTPTSGCPSYAPDSCPNKPGRDPIHNFMDYSYDACLNEFTAGQIDRMRQQFVAYRAGNI
;
A
#
# COMPACT_ATOMS: atom_id res chain seq x y z
N MET A 1 5.48 30.83 -10.54
CA MET A 1 4.26 30.52 -11.32
C MET A 1 3.62 29.33 -10.63
N TYR A 2 2.58 29.57 -9.83
CA TYR A 2 2.00 28.59 -8.92
C TYR A 2 1.36 27.46 -9.73
N ALA A 3 1.91 26.25 -9.65
CA ALA A 3 1.28 25.07 -10.21
C ALA A 3 -0.04 24.85 -9.46
N CYS A 4 -1.14 24.99 -10.19
CA CYS A 4 -2.48 24.68 -9.75
C CYS A 4 -2.49 23.32 -9.04
N CYS A 5 -3.17 23.22 -7.87
CA CYS A 5 -3.55 21.97 -7.25
C CYS A 5 -4.37 21.14 -8.24
N LEU A 6 -3.69 20.37 -9.09
CA LEU A 6 -4.31 19.29 -9.83
C LEU A 6 -4.53 18.18 -8.81
N CYS A 7 -5.79 18.03 -8.41
CA CYS A 7 -6.32 16.82 -7.81
C CYS A 7 -5.96 15.66 -8.75
N SER A 8 -4.96 14.85 -8.39
CA SER A 8 -4.54 13.72 -9.22
C SER A 8 -5.54 12.59 -9.00
N LYS A 9 -6.31 12.28 -10.04
CA LYS A 9 -7.27 11.18 -10.03
C LYS A 9 -6.66 9.96 -10.71
N PHE A 10 -6.46 8.90 -9.96
CA PHE A 10 -5.91 7.64 -10.45
C PHE A 10 -7.06 6.68 -10.78
N ALA A 11 -7.03 6.11 -11.98
CA ALA A 11 -7.91 5.00 -12.29
C ALA A 11 -7.48 3.80 -11.45
N THR A 12 -8.42 3.22 -10.70
CA THR A 12 -8.17 2.14 -9.76
C THR A 12 -8.98 0.91 -10.14
N ARG A 13 -8.31 -0.23 -10.23
CA ARG A 13 -8.91 -1.53 -10.57
C ARG A 13 -8.65 -2.50 -9.44
N LEU A 14 -9.69 -3.16 -8.96
CA LEU A 14 -9.60 -4.11 -7.87
C LEU A 14 -9.94 -5.53 -8.34
N HIS A 15 -9.00 -6.43 -8.15
CA HIS A 15 -9.11 -7.85 -8.49
C HIS A 15 -9.24 -8.65 -7.20
N VAL A 16 -10.41 -9.25 -6.97
CA VAL A 16 -10.69 -10.10 -5.81
C VAL A 16 -10.38 -11.54 -6.18
N LEU A 17 -9.30 -12.08 -5.63
CA LEU A 17 -8.96 -13.50 -5.76
C LEU A 17 -9.67 -14.23 -4.62
N MET A 18 -10.33 -15.33 -4.93
CA MET A 18 -11.07 -16.12 -3.95
C MET A 18 -11.02 -17.61 -4.28
N GLN A 19 -11.26 -18.41 -3.26
CA GLN A 19 -11.61 -19.82 -3.41
C GLN A 19 -13.05 -19.95 -3.94
N CYS A 20 -13.50 -21.16 -4.23
CA CYS A 20 -14.86 -21.43 -4.72
C CYS A 20 -15.97 -21.17 -3.67
N VAL A 21 -15.65 -20.54 -2.54
CA VAL A 21 -16.56 -20.25 -1.44
C VAL A 21 -16.92 -18.77 -1.47
N SER A 22 -18.21 -18.46 -1.69
CA SER A 22 -18.74 -17.09 -1.76
C SER A 22 -18.97 -16.48 -0.37
N ALA A 23 -17.93 -16.46 0.47
CA ALA A 23 -17.93 -15.84 1.79
C ALA A 23 -16.55 -15.24 2.08
N LEU A 24 -16.46 -14.30 3.04
CA LEU A 24 -15.18 -13.67 3.39
C LEU A 24 -14.12 -14.72 3.76
N ALA A 25 -14.49 -15.78 4.48
CA ALA A 25 -13.58 -16.89 4.81
C ALA A 25 -12.97 -17.59 3.56
N GLY A 26 -13.63 -17.50 2.41
CA GLY A 26 -13.15 -17.98 1.13
C GLY A 26 -12.43 -16.92 0.27
N GLY A 27 -12.19 -15.71 0.80
CA GLY A 27 -11.60 -14.59 0.08
C GLY A 27 -12.60 -13.67 -0.60
N HIS A 28 -13.91 -13.91 -0.47
CA HIS A 28 -14.92 -13.03 -1.07
C HIS A 28 -15.04 -11.71 -0.30
N VAL A 29 -14.42 -10.66 -0.83
CA VAL A 29 -14.57 -9.29 -0.33
C VAL A 29 -15.84 -8.67 -0.92
N SER A 30 -16.76 -8.24 -0.07
CA SER A 30 -18.04 -7.65 -0.50
C SER A 30 -17.86 -6.28 -1.15
N MET A 31 -18.83 -5.86 -1.98
CA MET A 31 -18.86 -4.52 -2.56
C MET A 31 -18.77 -3.42 -1.49
N ARG A 32 -19.41 -3.63 -0.32
CA ARG A 32 -19.34 -2.69 0.80
C ARG A 32 -17.90 -2.56 1.31
N GLN A 33 -17.22 -3.67 1.60
CA GLN A 33 -15.83 -3.65 2.06
C GLN A 33 -14.86 -3.06 1.02
N ILE A 34 -15.14 -3.26 -0.28
CA ILE A 34 -14.37 -2.64 -1.36
C ILE A 34 -14.57 -1.12 -1.33
N ASN A 35 -15.80 -0.65 -1.29
CA ASN A 35 -16.10 0.79 -1.22
C ASN A 35 -15.50 1.41 0.04
N ASP A 36 -15.69 0.78 1.21
CA ASP A 36 -15.11 1.23 2.48
C ASP A 36 -13.57 1.32 2.38
N SER A 37 -12.91 0.35 1.74
CA SER A 37 -11.44 0.39 1.51
C SER A 37 -11.02 1.57 0.62
N ILE A 38 -11.78 1.87 -0.43
CA ILE A 38 -11.51 2.99 -1.34
C ILE A 38 -11.80 4.33 -0.66
N ASP A 39 -12.80 4.40 0.21
CA ASP A 39 -13.11 5.59 1.00
C ASP A 39 -11.98 5.89 1.99
N VAL A 40 -11.49 4.88 2.72
CA VAL A 40 -10.32 5.02 3.61
C VAL A 40 -9.10 5.49 2.82
N LEU A 41 -8.85 4.91 1.65
CA LEU A 41 -7.73 5.30 0.81
C LEU A 41 -7.85 6.77 0.35
N ASN A 42 -9.05 7.21 -0.03
CA ASN A 42 -9.29 8.61 -0.41
C ASN A 42 -9.23 9.58 0.79
N GLU A 43 -9.59 9.13 1.99
CA GLU A 43 -9.44 9.90 3.22
C GLU A 43 -7.96 10.12 3.56
N ASP A 44 -7.16 9.05 3.57
CA ASP A 44 -5.74 9.10 3.96
C ASP A 44 -4.88 9.89 2.98
N TYR A 45 -5.20 9.80 1.69
CA TYR A 45 -4.45 10.47 0.62
C TYR A 45 -5.06 11.81 0.18
N GLY A 46 -6.27 12.12 0.63
CA GLY A 46 -6.95 13.39 0.33
C GLY A 46 -6.13 14.63 0.67
N PRO A 47 -5.48 14.71 1.85
CA PRO A 47 -4.58 15.82 2.20
C PRO A 47 -3.39 15.99 1.24
N ALA A 48 -2.95 14.90 0.59
CA ALA A 48 -1.90 14.92 -0.43
C ALA A 48 -2.41 15.41 -1.81
N GLY A 49 -3.73 15.52 -1.99
CA GLY A 49 -4.39 15.84 -3.25
C GLY A 49 -4.52 14.66 -4.21
N PHE A 50 -4.40 13.43 -3.70
CA PHE A 50 -4.50 12.20 -4.47
C PHE A 50 -5.87 11.55 -4.24
N HIS A 51 -6.51 11.10 -5.33
CA HIS A 51 -7.80 10.45 -5.27
C HIS A 51 -7.84 9.22 -6.17
N PHE A 52 -8.49 8.17 -5.70
CA PHE A 52 -8.59 6.87 -6.34
C PHE A 52 -10.02 6.65 -6.80
N ASN A 53 -10.18 6.53 -8.12
CA ASN A 53 -11.47 6.30 -8.75
C ASN A 53 -11.58 4.82 -9.12
N LEU A 54 -12.44 4.08 -8.42
CA LEU A 54 -12.67 2.67 -8.71
C LEU A 54 -13.40 2.51 -10.06
N VAL A 55 -12.67 2.13 -11.10
CA VAL A 55 -13.22 1.99 -12.46
C VAL A 55 -13.72 0.58 -12.76
N ASN A 56 -13.20 -0.44 -12.06
CA ASN A 56 -13.60 -1.81 -12.26
C ASN A 56 -13.29 -2.69 -11.04
N ILE A 57 -14.18 -3.66 -10.80
CA ILE A 57 -13.99 -4.76 -9.86
C ILE A 57 -14.10 -6.05 -10.65
N THR A 58 -13.13 -6.95 -10.48
CA THR A 58 -13.18 -8.30 -11.05
C THR A 58 -13.10 -9.32 -9.92
N TYR A 59 -13.98 -10.32 -9.95
CA TYR A 59 -13.96 -11.46 -9.04
C TYR A 59 -13.40 -12.68 -9.78
N ILE A 60 -12.36 -13.30 -9.23
CA ILE A 60 -11.66 -14.43 -9.84
C ILE A 60 -11.63 -15.60 -8.86
N THR A 61 -12.24 -16.72 -9.26
CA THR A 61 -12.13 -17.98 -8.53
C THR A 61 -10.87 -18.72 -8.97
N ASN A 62 -9.77 -18.56 -8.24
CA ASN A 62 -8.51 -19.26 -8.47
C ASN A 62 -7.79 -19.47 -7.14
N GLN A 63 -7.89 -20.67 -6.58
CA GLN A 63 -7.32 -20.99 -5.27
C GLN A 63 -5.79 -20.81 -5.23
N THR A 64 -5.10 -21.14 -6.33
CA THR A 64 -3.65 -21.01 -6.40
C THR A 64 -3.22 -19.54 -6.35
N TRP A 65 -3.85 -18.67 -7.14
CA TRP A 65 -3.59 -17.23 -7.10
C TRP A 65 -4.10 -16.57 -5.82
N PHE A 66 -5.05 -17.19 -5.12
CA PHE A 66 -5.48 -16.71 -3.81
C PHE A 66 -4.47 -17.03 -2.70
N ASP A 67 -3.94 -18.26 -2.65
CA ASP A 67 -3.15 -18.73 -1.51
C ASP A 67 -1.62 -18.60 -1.66
N ARG A 68 -1.09 -18.60 -2.89
CA ARG A 68 0.35 -18.79 -3.17
C ARG A 68 1.18 -17.55 -3.58
N PRO A 69 0.63 -16.36 -3.91
CA PRO A 69 1.45 -15.17 -4.12
C PRO A 69 2.27 -14.79 -2.89
N ASN A 70 3.41 -14.13 -3.10
CA ASN A 70 4.22 -13.52 -2.06
C ASN A 70 5.01 -12.33 -2.63
N SER A 71 5.77 -11.63 -1.78
CA SER A 71 6.53 -10.44 -2.15
C SER A 71 7.75 -10.70 -3.04
N ASN A 72 8.10 -11.96 -3.34
CA ASN A 72 9.18 -12.26 -4.27
C ASN A 72 8.73 -11.91 -5.71
N PRO A 73 9.43 -11.01 -6.42
CA PRO A 73 9.07 -10.62 -7.79
C PRO A 73 9.23 -11.75 -8.82
N ASN A 74 9.86 -12.88 -8.45
CA ASN A 74 10.01 -14.06 -9.29
C ASN A 74 9.10 -15.23 -8.85
N ASN A 75 8.14 -15.00 -7.95
CA ASN A 75 7.13 -16.00 -7.61
C ASN A 75 6.17 -16.20 -8.79
N THR A 76 6.17 -17.41 -9.36
CA THR A 76 5.38 -17.78 -10.53
C THR A 76 3.90 -17.43 -10.40
N TYR A 77 3.29 -17.65 -9.22
CA TYR A 77 1.87 -17.43 -9.02
C TYR A 77 1.49 -15.95 -9.05
N GLN A 78 2.31 -15.08 -8.46
CA GLN A 78 2.06 -13.64 -8.61
C GLN A 78 2.32 -13.15 -10.03
N THR A 79 3.35 -13.69 -10.70
CA THR A 79 3.71 -13.29 -12.06
C THR A 79 2.59 -13.65 -13.03
N GLU A 80 2.06 -14.88 -12.96
CA GLU A 80 0.92 -15.31 -13.76
C GLU A 80 -0.34 -14.49 -13.46
N MET A 81 -0.67 -14.29 -12.17
CA MET A 81 -1.82 -13.50 -11.74
C MET A 81 -1.77 -12.08 -12.29
N LYS A 82 -0.64 -11.37 -12.09
CA LYS A 82 -0.49 -9.98 -12.52
C LYS A 82 -0.39 -9.88 -14.05
N ALA A 83 0.29 -10.81 -14.72
CA ALA A 83 0.34 -10.84 -16.18
C ALA A 83 -1.04 -10.99 -16.82
N ALA A 84 -1.93 -11.80 -16.21
CA ALA A 84 -3.29 -12.02 -16.69
C ALA A 84 -4.25 -10.87 -16.37
N LEU A 85 -4.11 -10.22 -15.21
CA LEU A 85 -5.14 -9.33 -14.66
C LEU A 85 -4.80 -7.84 -14.74
N ARG A 86 -3.50 -7.47 -14.77
CA ARG A 86 -3.08 -6.07 -14.81
C ARG A 86 -3.64 -5.38 -16.04
N GLN A 87 -4.30 -4.24 -15.84
CA GLN A 87 -4.87 -3.42 -16.91
C GLN A 87 -4.50 -1.94 -16.74
N GLY A 88 -4.44 -1.23 -17.87
CA GLY A 88 -4.08 0.20 -17.92
C GLY A 88 -2.57 0.45 -18.03
N ASP A 89 -2.21 1.72 -17.90
CA ASP A 89 -0.86 2.27 -18.03
C ASP A 89 -0.16 2.45 -16.67
N ALA A 90 0.95 3.19 -16.65
CA ALA A 90 1.76 3.43 -15.46
C ALA A 90 1.03 4.22 -14.36
N GLY A 91 0.00 4.99 -14.73
CA GLY A 91 -0.83 5.79 -13.83
C GLY A 91 -2.05 5.02 -13.28
N THR A 92 -2.31 3.81 -13.78
CA THR A 92 -3.44 2.97 -13.33
C THR A 92 -3.03 2.10 -12.14
N LEU A 93 -3.69 2.30 -11.00
CA LEU A 93 -3.49 1.48 -9.80
C LEU A 93 -4.26 0.15 -9.92
N ASN A 94 -3.53 -0.96 -9.97
CA ASN A 94 -4.11 -2.30 -9.89
C ASN A 94 -3.91 -2.87 -8.49
N ILE A 95 -5.01 -3.29 -7.85
CA ILE A 95 -5.06 -3.83 -6.49
C ILE A 95 -5.50 -5.29 -6.56
N TYR A 96 -4.82 -6.18 -5.85
CA TYR A 96 -5.13 -7.61 -5.79
C TYR A 96 -5.39 -8.03 -4.34
N SER A 97 -6.61 -8.51 -4.05
CA SER A 97 -6.98 -9.06 -2.74
C SER A 97 -6.70 -10.56 -2.71
N THR A 98 -5.79 -11.01 -1.84
CA THR A 98 -5.34 -12.42 -1.75
C THR A 98 -5.23 -12.88 -0.28
N ASN A 99 -4.86 -14.14 -0.01
CA ASN A 99 -4.80 -14.70 1.35
C ASN A 99 -3.54 -14.31 2.14
N LEU A 100 -2.36 -14.35 1.51
CA LEU A 100 -1.03 -14.02 2.07
C LEU A 100 -0.63 -14.68 3.43
N THR A 101 -1.49 -15.51 4.02
CA THR A 101 -1.24 -16.19 5.30
C THR A 101 -0.01 -17.09 5.21
N LEU A 102 0.18 -17.80 4.09
CA LEU A 102 1.33 -18.69 3.87
C LEU A 102 2.66 -17.93 3.78
N SER A 103 2.63 -16.65 3.37
CA SER A 103 3.80 -15.78 3.30
C SER A 103 4.03 -14.96 4.56
N ASN A 104 3.12 -15.03 5.55
CA ASN A 104 3.14 -14.18 6.74
C ASN A 104 3.20 -12.67 6.40
N LEU A 105 2.39 -12.25 5.43
CA LEU A 105 2.30 -10.85 4.98
C LEU A 105 0.87 -10.32 5.12
N LEU A 106 0.75 -9.01 5.36
CA LEU A 106 -0.50 -8.27 5.21
C LEU A 106 -0.63 -7.65 3.81
N GLY A 107 0.48 -7.30 3.19
CA GLY A 107 0.52 -6.78 1.85
C GLY A 107 1.93 -6.75 1.28
N TYR A 108 2.00 -6.36 0.02
CA TYR A 108 3.22 -5.92 -0.65
C TYR A 108 2.87 -5.11 -1.91
N ALA A 109 3.78 -4.22 -2.32
CA ALA A 109 3.64 -3.45 -3.54
C ALA A 109 4.88 -3.51 -4.42
N THR A 110 4.73 -3.05 -5.66
CA THR A 110 5.84 -2.82 -6.58
C THR A 110 6.17 -1.33 -6.62
N PHE A 111 7.45 -1.01 -6.35
CA PHE A 111 7.95 0.35 -6.38
C PHE A 111 7.89 0.98 -7.79
N PRO A 112 7.70 2.30 -7.89
CA PRO A 112 7.48 2.98 -9.17
C PRO A 112 8.65 2.84 -10.14
N TYR A 113 9.90 2.88 -9.65
CA TYR A 113 11.10 2.73 -10.48
C TYR A 113 11.23 1.36 -11.16
N SER A 114 10.50 0.33 -10.69
CA SER A 114 10.49 -1.00 -11.30
C SER A 114 9.62 -1.06 -12.55
N TYR A 115 8.70 -0.10 -12.72
CA TYR A 115 7.73 -0.08 -13.81
C TYR A 115 8.40 -0.13 -15.19
N GLN A 116 9.48 0.63 -15.39
CA GLN A 116 10.20 0.69 -16.67
C GLN A 116 10.79 -0.65 -17.12
N TYR A 117 11.09 -1.56 -16.18
CA TYR A 117 11.71 -2.86 -16.46
C TYR A 117 10.71 -4.00 -16.41
N LYS A 118 9.70 -3.90 -15.53
CA LYS A 118 8.71 -4.95 -15.28
C LYS A 118 7.30 -4.35 -15.14
N PRO A 119 6.75 -3.73 -16.20
CA PRO A 119 5.46 -3.05 -16.11
C PRO A 119 4.31 -4.01 -15.78
N LYS A 120 4.43 -5.30 -16.12
CA LYS A 120 3.43 -6.32 -15.81
C LYS A 120 3.37 -6.71 -14.34
N ASP A 121 4.45 -6.51 -13.57
CA ASP A 121 4.48 -6.82 -12.14
C ASP A 121 3.88 -5.67 -11.29
N ASP A 122 3.61 -4.52 -11.88
CA ASP A 122 3.17 -3.34 -11.14
C ASP A 122 1.76 -3.48 -10.54
N GLY A 123 1.63 -3.04 -9.29
CA GLY A 123 0.39 -2.99 -8.52
C GLY A 123 0.62 -3.27 -7.04
N VAL A 124 -0.48 -3.34 -6.30
CA VAL A 124 -0.54 -3.57 -4.86
C VAL A 124 -1.26 -4.89 -4.58
N VAL A 125 -0.69 -5.75 -3.75
CA VAL A 125 -1.33 -6.97 -3.27
C VAL A 125 -1.56 -6.84 -1.77
N PHE A 126 -2.76 -7.12 -1.30
CA PHE A 126 -3.08 -7.05 0.12
C PHE A 126 -3.91 -8.25 0.58
N ARG A 127 -3.90 -8.50 1.88
CA ARG A 127 -4.58 -9.61 2.51
C ARG A 127 -6.07 -9.30 2.65
N TYR A 128 -6.92 -10.15 2.08
CA TYR A 128 -8.38 -9.93 2.03
C TYR A 128 -9.01 -9.68 3.41
N SER A 129 -8.45 -10.25 4.49
CA SER A 129 -8.96 -10.11 5.86
C SER A 129 -8.66 -8.74 6.49
N SER A 130 -7.79 -7.93 5.88
CA SER A 130 -7.38 -6.59 6.36
C SER A 130 -8.27 -5.44 5.88
N VAL A 131 -9.32 -5.74 5.08
CA VAL A 131 -10.33 -4.74 4.69
C VAL A 131 -11.05 -4.16 5.91
N PRO A 132 -11.64 -2.96 5.80
CA PRO A 132 -12.55 -2.43 6.81
C PRO A 132 -13.63 -3.45 7.21
N GLY A 133 -13.72 -3.74 8.52
CA GLY A 133 -14.65 -4.74 9.06
C GLY A 133 -14.28 -6.19 8.77
N GLY A 134 -13.07 -6.45 8.28
CA GLY A 134 -12.50 -7.78 8.08
C GLY A 134 -12.09 -8.48 9.38
N THR A 135 -11.51 -9.67 9.23
CA THR A 135 -11.16 -10.56 10.36
C THR A 135 -9.72 -10.42 10.86
N GLU A 136 -8.88 -9.63 10.19
CA GLU A 136 -7.51 -9.36 10.63
C GLU A 136 -7.49 -8.38 11.80
N ARG A 137 -7.58 -8.90 13.03
CA ARG A 137 -7.63 -8.05 14.22
C ARG A 137 -6.46 -7.06 14.26
N SER A 138 -6.77 -5.81 14.59
CA SER A 138 -5.84 -4.67 14.62
C SER A 138 -5.40 -4.12 13.26
N TYR A 139 -5.71 -4.82 12.17
CA TYR A 139 -5.34 -4.44 10.80
C TYR A 139 -6.54 -4.47 9.84
N ASN A 140 -7.75 -4.26 10.37
CA ASN A 140 -9.01 -4.38 9.64
C ASN A 140 -9.76 -3.04 9.53
N LEU A 141 -9.02 -1.93 9.44
CA LEU A 141 -9.55 -0.59 9.16
C LEU A 141 -9.06 -0.05 7.81
N GLY A 142 -8.40 -0.88 6.99
CA GLY A 142 -7.96 -0.53 5.64
C GLY A 142 -6.57 0.10 5.56
N LYS A 143 -5.83 0.28 6.67
CA LYS A 143 -4.53 0.98 6.63
C LYS A 143 -3.42 0.12 6.02
N THR A 144 -3.58 -1.19 5.97
CA THR A 144 -2.72 -2.06 5.16
C THR A 144 -2.73 -1.61 3.69
N LEU A 145 -3.90 -1.33 3.09
CA LEU A 145 -3.94 -0.86 1.71
C LEU A 145 -3.32 0.54 1.57
N THR A 146 -3.56 1.43 2.53
CA THR A 146 -2.93 2.76 2.58
C THR A 146 -1.41 2.66 2.55
N HIS A 147 -0.83 1.79 3.39
CA HIS A 147 0.61 1.53 3.48
C HIS A 147 1.19 1.03 2.15
N GLU A 148 0.58 0.00 1.55
CA GLU A 148 1.08 -0.58 0.30
C GLU A 148 0.99 0.38 -0.89
N VAL A 149 -0.06 1.21 -0.94
CA VAL A 149 -0.14 2.27 -1.94
C VAL A 149 0.98 3.31 -1.74
N GLY A 150 1.47 3.49 -0.52
CA GLY A 150 2.60 4.39 -0.23
C GLY A 150 3.87 3.88 -0.89
N HIS A 151 4.12 2.57 -0.82
CA HIS A 151 5.19 1.92 -1.58
C HIS A 151 5.01 2.02 -3.11
N TRP A 152 3.77 1.90 -3.61
CA TRP A 152 3.48 2.09 -5.04
C TRP A 152 3.80 3.53 -5.53
N PHE A 153 3.69 4.52 -4.63
CA PHE A 153 4.17 5.90 -4.82
C PHE A 153 5.64 6.13 -4.46
N GLY A 154 6.37 5.13 -4.00
CA GLY A 154 7.82 5.24 -3.76
C GLY A 154 8.24 5.63 -2.34
N LEU A 155 7.33 5.53 -1.36
CA LEU A 155 7.69 5.69 0.05
C LEU A 155 8.35 4.42 0.59
N TYR A 156 9.40 4.59 1.37
CA TYR A 156 10.00 3.50 2.15
C TYR A 156 9.36 3.42 3.53
N HIS A 157 9.64 2.33 4.24
CA HIS A 157 9.31 2.26 5.66
C HIS A 157 10.04 3.35 6.45
N THR A 158 9.42 3.89 7.49
CA THR A 158 10.02 4.92 8.36
C THR A 158 11.31 4.47 9.05
N PHE A 159 11.45 3.17 9.31
CA PHE A 159 12.64 2.54 9.89
C PHE A 159 13.69 2.09 8.85
N GLN A 160 13.52 2.46 7.58
CA GLN A 160 14.47 2.14 6.54
C GLN A 160 15.84 2.78 6.85
N GLY A 161 16.91 1.99 6.78
CA GLY A 161 18.27 2.48 7.07
C GLY A 161 18.60 2.66 8.56
N GLY A 162 17.64 2.52 9.48
CA GLY A 162 17.86 2.66 10.92
C GLY A 162 18.39 4.05 11.33
N CYS A 163 19.08 4.12 12.46
CA CYS A 163 19.56 5.41 12.99
C CYS A 163 20.72 6.04 12.19
N ASP A 164 21.50 5.25 11.46
CA ASP A 164 22.77 5.68 10.86
C ASP A 164 22.84 5.53 9.32
N GLY A 165 21.81 4.96 8.70
CA GLY A 165 21.70 4.86 7.24
C GLY A 165 21.10 6.11 6.59
N ASN A 166 20.73 5.98 5.31
CA ASN A 166 20.13 7.06 4.53
C ASN A 166 18.66 7.36 4.89
N GLY A 167 18.09 6.67 5.89
CA GLY A 167 16.69 6.80 6.26
C GLY A 167 15.72 6.25 5.21
N ASP A 168 14.50 6.75 5.25
CA ASP A 168 13.42 6.49 4.29
C ASP A 168 13.49 7.44 3.07
N GLU A 169 14.59 8.19 2.93
CA GLU A 169 14.81 9.22 1.90
C GLU A 169 13.75 10.33 1.94
N VAL A 170 13.24 10.63 3.13
CA VAL A 170 12.34 11.75 3.44
C VAL A 170 12.92 12.57 4.60
N TRP A 171 13.02 13.88 4.42
CA TRP A 171 13.76 14.76 5.32
C TRP A 171 13.05 15.07 6.64
N ASP A 172 11.71 14.95 6.69
CA ASP A 172 10.88 15.27 7.86
C ASP A 172 10.33 14.03 8.58
N THR A 173 10.69 12.83 8.15
CA THR A 173 10.45 11.59 8.91
C THR A 173 11.57 11.41 9.93
N PRO A 174 11.30 11.39 11.25
CA PRO A 174 12.32 11.06 12.24
C PRO A 174 12.91 9.66 12.01
N ALA A 175 14.23 9.52 12.25
CA ALA A 175 14.90 8.23 12.13
C ALA A 175 14.39 7.24 13.18
N GLN A 176 14.16 6.00 12.75
CA GLN A 176 13.61 4.93 13.59
C GLN A 176 14.44 3.65 13.41
N LEU A 177 14.79 2.98 14.50
CA LEU A 177 15.64 1.79 14.46
C LEU A 177 14.86 0.52 14.06
N THR A 178 13.64 0.38 14.59
CA THR A 178 12.80 -0.81 14.40
C THR A 178 11.35 -0.42 14.21
N PRO A 179 10.57 -1.18 13.42
CA PRO A 179 9.14 -0.95 13.30
C PRO A 179 8.44 -0.92 14.65
N THR A 180 7.46 -0.03 14.79
CA THR A 180 6.57 -0.03 15.94
C THR A 180 5.57 -1.17 15.80
N SER A 181 5.24 -1.82 16.92
CA SER A 181 4.11 -2.75 16.98
C SER A 181 3.10 -2.30 18.01
N GLY A 182 1.83 -2.52 17.71
CA GLY A 182 0.73 -2.15 18.59
C GLY A 182 0.33 -0.69 18.46
N CYS A 183 -0.16 -0.15 19.57
CA CYS A 183 -0.57 1.24 19.70
C CYS A 183 0.02 1.83 20.98
N PRO A 184 1.33 2.09 21.03
CA PRO A 184 1.94 2.63 22.23
C PRO A 184 1.36 4.02 22.55
N SER A 185 1.16 4.29 23.84
CA SER A 185 0.63 5.58 24.30
C SER A 185 1.66 6.73 24.22
N TYR A 186 2.92 6.39 23.99
CA TYR A 186 4.02 7.34 23.80
C TYR A 186 4.96 6.81 22.70
N ALA A 187 5.45 7.72 21.87
CA ALA A 187 6.46 7.41 20.87
C ALA A 187 7.81 7.10 21.54
N PRO A 188 8.39 5.92 21.32
CA PRO A 188 9.77 5.64 21.69
C PRO A 188 10.72 6.63 21.01
N ASP A 189 11.92 6.73 21.56
CA ASP A 189 13.03 7.44 20.92
C ASP A 189 14.14 6.41 20.70
N SER A 190 14.01 5.65 19.61
CA SER A 190 14.94 4.57 19.30
C SER A 190 16.28 5.08 18.74
N CYS A 191 16.30 6.33 18.28
CA CYS A 191 17.47 7.02 17.74
C CYS A 191 17.76 8.33 18.49
N PRO A 192 18.12 8.29 19.78
CA PRO A 192 18.19 9.47 20.66
C PRO A 192 19.27 10.51 20.28
N ASN A 193 20.18 10.14 19.38
CA ASN A 193 21.19 11.05 18.84
C ASN A 193 20.73 11.74 17.53
N LYS A 194 19.49 11.52 17.10
CA LYS A 194 18.85 12.14 15.94
C LYS A 194 17.64 12.97 16.38
N PRO A 195 17.21 13.96 15.59
CA PRO A 195 16.02 14.74 15.89
C PRO A 195 14.73 13.92 15.79
N GLY A 196 13.79 14.17 16.71
CA GLY A 196 12.45 13.58 16.70
C GLY A 196 12.32 12.31 17.53
N ARG A 197 11.11 11.75 17.56
CA ARG A 197 10.78 10.46 18.16
C ARG A 197 10.27 9.54 17.05
N ASP A 198 10.25 8.24 17.31
CA ASP A 198 9.77 7.24 16.35
C ASP A 198 8.36 7.64 15.83
N PRO A 199 8.15 7.68 14.50
CA PRO A 199 6.92 8.19 13.89
C PRO A 199 5.78 7.16 13.95
N ILE A 200 5.35 6.79 15.17
CA ILE A 200 4.40 5.69 15.44
C ILE A 200 3.01 5.83 14.80
N HIS A 201 2.66 7.03 14.32
CA HIS A 201 1.38 7.34 13.67
C HIS A 201 1.46 7.41 12.14
N ASN A 202 2.67 7.30 11.60
CA ASN A 202 2.92 7.41 10.17
C ASN A 202 2.47 6.14 9.44
N PHE A 203 1.74 6.29 8.34
CA PHE A 203 1.23 5.16 7.56
C PHE A 203 2.32 4.20 7.07
N MET A 204 3.59 4.62 7.02
CA MET A 204 4.73 3.79 6.60
C MET A 204 5.45 3.07 7.75
N ASP A 205 4.95 3.16 8.99
CA ASP A 205 5.35 2.30 10.12
C ASP A 205 4.43 1.05 10.21
N TYR A 206 4.67 0.16 11.16
CA TYR A 206 3.93 -1.11 11.38
C TYR A 206 2.99 -1.10 12.59
N SER A 207 2.66 0.09 13.12
CA SER A 207 1.65 0.24 14.16
C SER A 207 0.29 -0.33 13.73
N TYR A 208 -0.58 -0.61 14.71
CA TYR A 208 -1.95 -1.03 14.43
C TYR A 208 -2.72 0.06 13.68
N ASP A 209 -3.65 -0.35 12.81
CA ASP A 209 -4.43 0.54 11.95
C ASP A 209 -5.07 1.70 12.71
N ALA A 210 -5.56 1.45 13.93
CA ALA A 210 -6.25 2.45 14.76
C ALA A 210 -5.36 3.64 15.17
N CYS A 211 -4.05 3.53 14.93
CA CYS A 211 -3.04 4.47 15.39
C CYS A 211 -2.30 5.11 14.23
N LEU A 212 -2.53 4.62 13.01
CA LEU A 212 -1.99 5.18 11.78
C LEU A 212 -2.93 6.26 11.24
N ASN A 213 -2.44 7.48 11.04
CA ASN A 213 -3.28 8.60 10.62
C ASN A 213 -2.58 9.67 9.76
N GLU A 214 -1.29 9.55 9.44
CA GLU A 214 -0.59 10.62 8.73
C GLU A 214 0.47 10.17 7.72
N PHE A 215 0.62 10.99 6.68
CA PHE A 215 1.86 11.15 5.92
C PHE A 215 2.49 12.50 6.28
N THR A 216 3.82 12.59 6.23
CA THR A 216 4.52 13.87 6.40
C THR A 216 4.45 14.71 5.11
N ALA A 217 4.80 16.00 5.21
CA ALA A 217 4.86 16.86 4.03
C ALA A 217 5.96 16.39 3.06
N GLY A 218 7.10 15.95 3.58
CA GLY A 218 8.19 15.37 2.79
C GLY A 218 7.81 14.06 2.10
N GLN A 219 7.02 13.20 2.75
CA GLN A 219 6.48 11.99 2.11
C GLN A 219 5.57 12.37 0.94
N ILE A 220 4.67 13.34 1.12
CA ILE A 220 3.80 13.82 0.04
C ILE A 220 4.62 14.35 -1.16
N ASP A 221 5.65 15.13 -0.91
CA ASP A 221 6.53 15.63 -1.98
C ASP A 221 7.31 14.51 -2.67
N ARG A 222 7.81 13.53 -1.90
CA ARG A 222 8.46 12.34 -2.46
C ARG A 222 7.51 11.56 -3.37
N MET A 223 6.27 11.31 -2.93
CA MET A 223 5.27 10.61 -3.74
C MET A 223 5.04 11.31 -5.09
N ARG A 224 4.93 12.65 -5.08
CA ARG A 224 4.78 13.44 -6.32
C ARG A 224 6.00 13.30 -7.23
N GLN A 225 7.20 13.43 -6.67
CA GLN A 225 8.45 13.32 -7.45
C GLN A 225 8.62 11.93 -8.08
N GLN A 226 8.38 10.87 -7.29
CA GLN A 226 8.44 9.48 -7.74
C GLN A 226 7.39 9.19 -8.81
N PHE A 227 6.16 9.70 -8.64
CA PHE A 227 5.11 9.57 -9.65
C PHE A 227 5.51 10.26 -10.95
N VAL A 228 6.01 11.50 -10.90
CA VAL A 228 6.45 12.23 -12.10
C VAL A 228 7.60 11.51 -12.81
N ALA A 229 8.59 11.04 -12.06
CA ALA A 229 9.79 10.40 -12.61
C ALA A 229 9.50 9.08 -13.32
N TYR A 230 8.60 8.25 -12.79
CA TYR A 230 8.46 6.86 -13.24
C TYR A 230 7.09 6.52 -13.84
N ARG A 231 6.06 7.31 -13.56
CA ARG A 231 4.68 7.02 -13.97
C ARG A 231 4.11 8.07 -14.92
N ALA A 232 4.34 9.36 -14.68
CA ALA A 232 3.75 10.44 -15.49
C ALA A 232 4.30 10.54 -16.91
N GLY A 233 5.57 10.17 -17.14
CA GLY A 233 6.19 10.18 -18.48
C GLY A 233 5.79 9.02 -19.41
N ASN A 234 4.93 8.11 -18.93
CA ASN A 234 4.44 6.94 -19.66
C ASN A 234 2.92 7.05 -19.98
N ILE A 235 2.36 8.26 -19.93
CA ILE A 235 0.96 8.59 -20.18
C ILE A 235 0.86 9.61 -21.31
#